data_AF-A0A9P2WR60-F1
#
_entry.id   AF-A0A9P2WR60-F1
#
_cell.length_a   1.000
_cell.length_b   1.000
_cell.length_c   1.000
_cell.angle_alpha   90.00
_cell.angle_beta   90.00
_cell.angle_gamma   90.00
#
_symmetry.space_group_name_H-M   'P 1'
#
loop_
_entity.id
_entity.type
_entity.pdbx_description
1 polymer ?
#
loop_
_entity_poly.entity_id
_entity_poly.type
_entity_poly.pdbx_seq_one_letter_code
_entity_poly.pdbx_strand_id
1 'polypeptide(L)'
;MLAEWTKLTSVRATYVCLAVTLLLGVGLSSLAALGIGAAGTEALPPGVDPVEQAAALAHVGPVFGVIPLVVLAAQFSAREYPSQLRLTFAVHPRRGRVLLAKTVVLVGTVLAVGAVTVAAAFAASQAILESFAMPTVSLAEQWRTTLALGVTLPVFPLLALGLGTMLRSVAGTTAAVLAALLLPPMVSTLLPDSVQRHVLRYLPTGAWDNVVGATAAESPLHMDPWAALAVLTGWLALCWGAALRTLHRTDI
;
A
#
# COMPACT_ATOMS: atom_id res chain seq x y z
N MET A 1 -8.06 0.85 22.29
CA MET A 1 -8.26 1.80 21.19
C MET A 1 -7.67 3.17 21.54
N LEU A 2 -8.19 3.89 22.56
CA LEU A 2 -7.64 5.21 22.97
C LEU A 2 -6.13 5.21 23.23
N ALA A 3 -5.62 4.23 23.98
CA ALA A 3 -4.18 4.13 24.25
C ALA A 3 -3.32 3.98 22.99
N GLU A 4 -3.79 3.21 21.99
CA GLU A 4 -3.06 3.02 20.74
C GLU A 4 -3.12 4.26 19.85
N TRP A 5 -4.26 4.97 19.85
CA TRP A 5 -4.39 6.27 19.17
C TRP A 5 -3.40 7.29 19.74
N THR A 6 -3.34 7.44 21.06
CA THR A 6 -2.40 8.37 21.71
C THR A 6 -0.94 8.01 21.43
N LYS A 7 -0.58 6.72 21.38
CA LYS A 7 0.78 6.28 21.01
C LYS A 7 1.14 6.59 19.56
N LEU A 8 0.16 6.48 18.65
CA LEU A 8 0.38 6.79 17.25
C LEU A 8 0.54 8.30 17.04
N THR A 9 -0.31 9.11 17.69
CA THR A 9 -0.31 10.57 17.54
C THR A 9 0.74 11.30 18.38
N SER A 10 1.34 10.66 19.38
CA SER A 10 2.38 11.30 20.22
C SER A 10 3.76 11.35 19.56
N VAL A 11 4.00 10.61 18.48
CA VAL A 11 5.33 10.49 17.88
C VAL A 11 5.46 11.31 16.60
N ARG A 12 6.45 12.20 16.58
CA ARG A 12 6.78 13.05 15.43
C ARG A 12 6.94 12.26 14.13
N ALA A 13 7.57 11.08 14.20
CA ALA A 13 7.77 10.20 13.05
C ALA A 13 6.46 9.80 12.35
N THR A 14 5.34 9.73 13.09
CA THR A 14 4.02 9.47 12.50
C THR A 14 3.65 10.59 11.53
N TYR A 15 3.70 11.84 11.98
CA TYR A 15 3.35 12.99 11.13
C TYR A 15 4.30 13.12 9.95
N VAL A 16 5.59 12.81 10.13
CA VAL A 16 6.54 12.76 9.00
C VAL A 16 6.13 11.69 7.99
N CYS A 17 5.80 10.47 8.42
CA CYS A 17 5.36 9.41 7.49
C CYS A 17 4.07 9.81 6.75
N LEU A 18 3.10 10.42 7.44
CA LEU A 18 1.85 10.89 6.82
C LEU A 18 2.09 12.04 5.83
N ALA A 19 2.94 13.01 6.18
CA ALA A 19 3.31 14.11 5.29
C ALA A 19 4.08 13.61 4.07
N VAL A 20 5.02 12.68 4.24
CA VAL A 20 5.77 12.08 3.12
C VAL A 20 4.84 11.21 2.26
N THR A 21 3.84 10.55 2.84
CA THR A 21 2.80 9.82 2.09
C THR A 21 2.03 10.76 1.16
N LEU A 22 1.57 11.90 1.67
CA LEU A 22 0.90 12.92 0.87
C LEU A 22 1.84 13.52 -0.19
N LEU A 23 3.07 13.85 0.19
CA LEU A 23 4.05 14.45 -0.71
C LEU A 23 4.43 13.52 -1.85
N LEU A 24 4.75 12.27 -1.58
CA LEU A 24 5.06 11.28 -2.62
C LEU A 24 3.81 10.95 -3.44
N GLY A 25 2.68 10.78 -2.76
CA GLY A 25 1.41 10.43 -3.37
C GLY A 25 0.90 11.45 -4.37
N VAL A 26 0.81 12.71 -3.95
CA VAL A 26 0.37 13.80 -4.83
C VAL A 26 1.49 14.21 -5.77
N GLY A 27 2.72 14.35 -5.25
CA GLY A 27 3.86 14.86 -5.99
C GLY A 27 4.24 13.99 -7.19
N LEU A 28 4.29 12.66 -7.03
CA LEU A 28 4.66 11.78 -8.14
C LEU A 28 3.57 11.69 -9.22
N SER A 29 2.28 11.68 -8.85
CA SER A 29 1.19 11.76 -9.84
C SER A 29 1.22 13.09 -10.58
N SER A 30 1.42 14.21 -9.88
CA SER A 30 1.57 15.52 -10.50
C SER A 30 2.78 15.61 -11.43
N LEU A 31 3.93 15.06 -11.02
CA LEU A 31 5.14 15.01 -11.85
C LEU A 31 4.94 14.15 -13.11
N ALA A 32 4.28 13.01 -12.97
CA ALA A 32 3.94 12.15 -14.11
C ALA A 32 3.00 12.86 -15.09
N ALA A 33 1.97 13.54 -14.57
CA ALA A 33 1.05 14.36 -15.36
C ALA A 33 1.76 15.51 -16.07
N LEU A 34 2.69 16.22 -15.40
CA LEU A 34 3.50 17.27 -16.01
C LEU A 34 4.36 16.72 -17.16
N GLY A 35 5.00 15.58 -16.95
CA GLY A 35 5.86 14.95 -17.97
C GLY A 35 5.09 14.58 -19.23
N ILE A 36 3.94 13.92 -19.08
CA ILE A 36 3.09 13.52 -20.21
C ILE A 36 2.40 14.72 -20.84
N GLY A 37 1.88 15.66 -20.03
CA GLY A 37 1.26 16.89 -20.52
C GLY A 37 2.20 17.74 -21.37
N ALA A 38 3.46 17.88 -20.95
CA ALA A 38 4.47 18.62 -21.71
C ALA A 38 4.92 17.90 -22.99
N ALA A 39 4.88 16.56 -23.01
CA ALA A 39 5.24 15.77 -24.18
C ALA A 39 4.12 15.69 -25.24
N GLY A 40 2.87 15.88 -24.82
CA GLY A 40 1.70 15.79 -25.69
C GLY A 40 1.29 14.35 -26.02
N THR A 41 0.13 14.19 -26.67
CA THR A 41 -0.43 12.87 -27.02
C THR A 41 0.42 12.12 -28.04
N GLU A 42 1.18 12.81 -28.89
CA GLU A 42 2.06 12.20 -29.90
C GLU A 42 3.22 11.41 -29.27
N ALA A 43 3.58 11.71 -28.02
CA ALA A 43 4.61 10.99 -27.27
C ALA A 43 4.09 9.70 -26.62
N LEU A 44 2.79 9.43 -26.67
CA LEU A 44 2.22 8.21 -26.12
C LEU A 44 2.62 6.99 -26.97
N PRO A 45 2.87 5.83 -26.34
CA PRO A 45 3.12 4.61 -27.10
C PRO A 45 1.94 4.27 -28.03
N PRO A 46 2.19 3.69 -29.22
CA PRO A 46 1.14 3.29 -30.13
C PRO A 46 0.14 2.33 -29.45
N GLY A 47 -1.15 2.63 -29.57
CA GLY A 47 -2.23 1.81 -29.00
C GLY A 47 -2.61 2.14 -27.56
N VAL A 48 -1.94 3.10 -26.90
CA VAL A 48 -2.34 3.60 -25.58
C VAL A 48 -3.41 4.67 -25.75
N ASP A 49 -4.58 4.46 -25.14
CA ASP A 49 -5.63 5.48 -25.07
C ASP A 49 -5.17 6.63 -24.15
N PRO A 50 -5.13 7.88 -24.64
CA PRO A 50 -4.81 9.04 -23.81
C PRO A 50 -5.70 9.18 -22.55
N VAL A 51 -6.97 8.76 -22.62
CA VAL A 51 -7.92 8.82 -21.51
C VAL A 51 -7.55 7.78 -20.44
N GLU A 52 -7.24 6.55 -20.85
CA GLU A 52 -6.78 5.51 -19.94
C GLU A 52 -5.46 5.90 -19.27
N GLN A 53 -4.54 6.49 -20.05
CA GLN A 53 -3.28 7.00 -19.54
C GLN A 53 -3.49 8.12 -18.50
N ALA A 54 -4.39 9.06 -18.77
CA ALA A 54 -4.71 10.15 -17.84
C ALA A 54 -5.23 9.62 -16.49
N ALA A 55 -6.03 8.55 -16.50
CA ALA A 55 -6.46 7.87 -15.29
C ALA A 55 -5.30 7.14 -14.57
N ALA A 56 -4.41 6.48 -15.33
CA ALA A 56 -3.27 5.77 -14.78
C ALA A 56 -2.28 6.71 -14.06
N LEU A 57 -1.98 7.88 -14.64
CA LEU A 57 -1.04 8.87 -14.07
C LEU A 57 -1.49 9.38 -12.70
N ALA A 58 -2.80 9.53 -12.49
CA ALA A 58 -3.36 9.93 -11.20
C ALA A 58 -3.08 8.92 -10.08
N HIS A 59 -2.96 7.62 -10.41
CA HIS A 59 -2.79 6.54 -9.45
C HIS A 59 -1.33 6.15 -9.18
N VAL A 60 -0.38 6.63 -10.00
CA VAL A 60 1.07 6.32 -9.85
C VAL A 60 1.59 6.72 -8.48
N GLY A 61 1.35 7.97 -8.06
CA GLY A 61 1.92 8.47 -6.81
C GLY A 61 1.39 7.77 -5.56
N PRO A 62 0.07 7.57 -5.37
CA PRO A 62 -0.45 6.84 -4.21
C PRO A 62 0.15 5.45 -4.03
N VAL A 63 0.57 4.78 -5.11
CA VAL A 63 1.28 3.49 -5.04
C VAL A 63 2.59 3.62 -4.27
N PHE A 64 3.38 4.66 -4.55
CA PHE A 64 4.60 4.96 -3.79
C PHE A 64 4.32 5.56 -2.41
N GLY A 65 3.18 6.21 -2.22
CA GLY A 65 2.68 6.69 -0.93
C GLY A 65 2.49 5.59 0.12
N VAL A 66 2.43 4.32 -0.29
CA VAL A 66 2.40 3.16 0.63
C VAL A 66 3.73 2.98 1.38
N ILE A 67 4.87 3.39 0.81
CA ILE A 67 6.21 3.13 1.37
C ILE A 67 6.38 3.73 2.79
N PRO A 68 6.09 5.03 3.03
CA PRO A 68 6.18 5.59 4.38
C PRO A 68 5.17 4.96 5.35
N LEU A 69 4.02 4.49 4.85
CA LEU A 69 3.02 3.81 5.68
C LEU A 69 3.48 2.42 6.12
N VAL A 70 4.23 1.71 5.29
CA VAL A 70 4.91 0.45 5.65
C VAL A 70 5.93 0.70 6.77
N VAL A 71 6.72 1.76 6.66
CA VAL A 71 7.69 2.16 7.71
C VAL A 71 6.95 2.48 9.01
N LEU A 72 5.86 3.26 8.93
CA LEU A 72 5.02 3.59 10.08
C LEU A 72 4.49 2.33 10.76
N ALA A 73 3.96 1.37 9.99
CA ALA A 73 3.44 0.12 10.50
C ALA A 73 4.52 -0.76 11.15
N ALA A 74 5.71 -0.85 10.54
CA ALA A 74 6.85 -1.57 11.11
C ALA A 74 7.35 -0.93 12.42
N GLN A 75 7.34 0.40 12.54
CA GLN A 75 7.61 1.05 13.82
C GLN A 75 6.50 0.77 14.83
N PHE A 76 5.25 0.80 14.39
CA PHE A 76 4.09 0.62 15.25
C PHE A 76 3.98 -0.81 15.81
N SER A 77 4.50 -1.81 15.09
CA SER A 77 4.63 -3.20 15.56
C SER A 77 5.74 -3.35 16.61
N ALA A 78 6.87 -2.67 16.45
CA ALA A 78 8.05 -2.85 17.31
C ALA A 78 7.95 -2.14 18.68
N ARG A 79 7.06 -1.16 18.82
CA ARG A 79 6.91 -0.29 20.02
C ARG A 79 6.46 -0.99 21.31
N GLU A 80 6.31 -2.31 21.32
CA GLU A 80 5.99 -3.08 22.53
C GLU A 80 7.20 -3.75 23.19
N TYR A 81 8.38 -3.68 22.56
CA TYR A 81 9.57 -4.40 23.03
C TYR A 81 10.76 -3.53 23.49
N PRO A 82 10.59 -2.52 24.36
CA PRO A 82 11.70 -2.12 25.22
C PRO A 82 11.92 -3.18 26.30
N SER A 83 13.17 -3.55 26.50
CA SER A 83 13.76 -4.46 27.49
C SER A 83 13.46 -4.14 28.97
N GLN A 84 12.45 -3.34 29.30
CA GLN A 84 12.16 -2.83 30.65
C GLN A 84 10.88 -3.35 31.30
N LEU A 85 10.20 -4.35 30.72
CA LEU A 85 8.96 -4.92 31.28
C LEU A 85 9.13 -6.29 31.95
N ARG A 86 10.26 -6.50 32.66
CA ARG A 86 10.40 -7.64 33.57
C ARG A 86 9.54 -7.54 34.84
N LEU A 87 8.80 -6.44 35.08
CA LEU A 87 8.08 -6.24 36.35
C LEU A 87 6.58 -5.90 36.25
N THR A 88 5.89 -6.13 35.12
CA THR A 88 4.43 -5.85 35.09
C THR A 88 3.57 -6.88 34.33
N PHE A 89 4.15 -7.83 33.59
CA PHE A 89 3.37 -8.79 32.79
C PHE A 89 2.93 -10.07 33.52
N ALA A 90 2.72 -10.03 34.82
CA ALA A 90 2.17 -11.18 35.55
C ALA A 90 0.63 -11.31 35.45
N VAL A 91 -0.11 -10.35 34.88
CA VAL A 91 -1.57 -10.24 35.18
C VAL A 91 -2.55 -10.21 33.99
N HIS A 92 -2.15 -10.13 32.71
CA HIS A 92 -3.18 -10.19 31.63
C HIS A 92 -2.79 -10.91 30.32
N PRO A 93 -3.49 -12.01 29.95
CA PRO A 93 -3.30 -12.74 28.69
C PRO A 93 -4.11 -12.11 27.54
N ARG A 94 -3.96 -10.79 27.30
CA ARG A 94 -4.80 -10.04 26.33
C ARG A 94 -4.04 -9.57 25.08
N ARG A 95 -2.93 -10.22 24.72
CA ARG A 95 -2.04 -9.81 23.61
C ARG A 95 -2.75 -9.75 22.25
N GLY A 96 -3.70 -10.64 21.98
CA GLY A 96 -4.54 -10.58 20.77
C GLY A 96 -5.44 -9.34 20.68
N ARG A 97 -5.96 -8.84 21.82
CA ARG A 97 -6.79 -7.62 21.85
C ARG A 97 -5.97 -6.37 21.53
N VAL A 98 -4.69 -6.36 21.91
CA VAL A 98 -3.78 -5.26 21.60
C VAL A 98 -3.46 -5.23 20.12
N LEU A 99 -3.17 -6.39 19.52
CA LEU A 99 -2.95 -6.49 18.07
C LEU A 99 -4.17 -6.03 17.26
N LEU A 100 -5.39 -6.45 17.66
CA LEU A 100 -6.63 -5.96 17.04
C LEU A 100 -6.78 -4.44 17.18
N ALA A 101 -6.51 -3.87 18.36
CA ALA A 101 -6.57 -2.42 18.55
C ALA A 101 -5.56 -1.67 17.67
N LYS A 102 -4.34 -2.21 17.50
CA LYS A 102 -3.35 -1.68 16.56
C LYS A 102 -3.84 -1.72 15.12
N THR A 103 -4.46 -2.84 14.74
CA THR A 103 -5.03 -3.03 13.39
C THR A 103 -6.02 -1.93 13.08
N VAL A 104 -7.01 -1.73 13.95
CA VAL A 104 -8.09 -0.76 13.75
C VAL A 104 -7.54 0.66 13.67
N VAL A 105 -6.61 1.02 14.56
CA VAL A 105 -5.98 2.34 14.57
C VAL A 105 -5.15 2.56 13.30
N LEU A 106 -4.30 1.60 12.92
CA LEU A 106 -3.47 1.69 11.73
C LEU A 106 -4.31 1.78 10.45
N VAL A 107 -5.30 0.89 10.30
CA VAL A 107 -6.20 0.87 9.13
C VAL A 107 -6.97 2.18 9.05
N GLY A 108 -7.55 2.66 10.15
CA GLY A 108 -8.26 3.94 10.17
C GLY A 108 -7.37 5.11 9.76
N THR A 109 -6.13 5.18 10.27
CA THR A 109 -5.17 6.20 9.88
C THR A 109 -4.77 6.09 8.41
N VAL A 110 -4.47 4.89 7.93
CA VAL A 110 -4.06 4.65 6.53
C VAL A 110 -5.20 4.97 5.56
N LEU A 111 -6.43 4.56 5.87
CA LEU A 111 -7.59 4.88 5.03
C LEU A 111 -7.86 6.39 4.99
N ALA A 112 -7.74 7.08 6.13
CA ALA A 112 -7.94 8.52 6.17
C ALA A 112 -6.90 9.28 5.34
N VAL A 113 -5.61 9.02 5.55
CA VAL A 113 -4.55 9.68 4.76
C VAL A 113 -4.57 9.21 3.31
N GLY A 114 -4.86 7.94 3.06
CA GLY A 114 -4.96 7.35 1.74
C GLY A 114 -6.06 7.96 0.89
N ALA A 115 -7.26 8.15 1.46
CA ALA A 115 -8.36 8.82 0.77
C ALA A 115 -7.99 10.25 0.38
N VAL A 116 -7.36 11.01 1.29
CA VAL A 116 -6.89 12.37 1.00
C VAL A 116 -5.82 12.35 -0.09
N THR A 117 -4.83 11.45 0.01
CA THR A 117 -3.74 11.33 -0.97
C THR A 117 -4.26 10.98 -2.35
N VAL A 118 -5.14 9.98 -2.47
CA VAL A 118 -5.69 9.55 -3.76
C VAL A 118 -6.56 10.66 -4.36
N ALA A 119 -7.43 11.31 -3.58
CA ALA A 119 -8.27 12.40 -4.07
C ALA A 119 -7.44 13.61 -4.52
N ALA A 120 -6.42 14.00 -3.75
CA ALA A 120 -5.54 15.10 -4.09
C ALA A 120 -4.65 14.79 -5.30
N ALA A 121 -4.12 13.56 -5.39
CA ALA A 121 -3.32 13.11 -6.54
C ALA A 121 -4.16 13.09 -7.82
N PHE A 122 -5.40 12.61 -7.75
CA PHE A 122 -6.34 12.63 -8.87
C PHE A 122 -6.64 14.07 -9.30
N ALA A 123 -7.09 14.93 -8.38
CA ALA A 123 -7.43 16.32 -8.70
C ALA A 123 -6.23 17.09 -9.29
N ALA A 124 -5.05 16.95 -8.69
CA ALA A 124 -3.84 17.62 -9.17
C ALA A 124 -3.42 17.11 -10.56
N SER A 125 -3.43 15.80 -10.78
CA SER A 125 -3.12 15.20 -12.09
C SER A 125 -4.07 15.69 -13.18
N GLN A 126 -5.39 15.71 -12.92
CA GLN A 126 -6.38 16.14 -13.91
C GLN A 126 -6.26 17.65 -14.22
N ALA A 127 -6.05 18.50 -13.21
CA ALA A 127 -5.85 19.93 -13.42
C ALA A 127 -4.58 20.24 -14.23
N ILE A 128 -3.52 19.47 -14.01
CA ILE A 128 -2.28 19.59 -14.80
C ILE A 128 -2.54 19.19 -16.25
N LEU A 129 -3.15 18.03 -16.49
CA LEU A 129 -3.46 17.57 -17.85
C LEU A 129 -4.37 18.56 -18.60
N GLU A 130 -5.39 19.11 -17.93
CA GLU A 130 -6.26 20.14 -18.49
C GLU A 130 -5.47 21.39 -18.93
N SER A 131 -4.48 21.82 -18.14
CA SER A 131 -3.64 22.97 -18.47
C SER A 131 -2.78 22.79 -19.73
N PHE A 132 -2.54 21.53 -20.14
CA PHE A 132 -1.85 21.17 -21.39
C PHE A 132 -2.81 20.80 -22.52
N ALA A 133 -4.12 21.01 -22.34
CA ALA A 133 -5.17 20.56 -23.28
C ALA A 133 -5.12 19.05 -23.56
N MET A 134 -4.63 18.26 -22.60
CA MET A 134 -4.65 16.80 -22.68
C MET A 134 -6.04 16.26 -22.31
N PRO A 135 -6.43 15.08 -22.81
CA PRO A 135 -7.62 14.40 -22.35
C PRO A 135 -7.60 14.19 -20.83
N THR A 136 -8.73 14.45 -20.19
CA THR A 136 -8.95 14.27 -18.76
C THR A 136 -10.08 13.30 -18.50
N VAL A 137 -10.15 12.81 -17.26
CA VAL A 137 -11.15 11.85 -16.82
C VAL A 137 -11.82 12.36 -15.56
N SER A 138 -13.14 12.16 -15.46
CA SER A 138 -13.89 12.53 -14.27
C SER A 138 -13.75 11.47 -13.17
N LEU A 139 -13.87 11.89 -11.92
CA LEU A 139 -13.93 10.95 -10.78
C LEU A 139 -15.13 9.99 -10.91
N ALA A 140 -16.22 10.42 -11.56
CA ALA A 140 -17.41 9.61 -11.76
C ALA A 140 -17.18 8.44 -12.72
N GLU A 141 -16.29 8.59 -13.70
CA GLU A 141 -15.89 7.48 -14.58
C GLU A 141 -14.94 6.53 -13.83
N GLN A 142 -14.04 7.08 -13.01
CA GLN A 142 -12.91 6.35 -12.42
C GLN A 142 -13.13 5.91 -10.97
N TRP A 143 -14.35 6.10 -10.45
CA TRP A 143 -14.67 5.88 -9.03
C TRP A 143 -14.29 4.48 -8.54
N ARG A 144 -14.41 3.44 -9.39
CA ARG A 144 -14.12 2.04 -9.02
C ARG A 144 -12.64 1.85 -8.74
N THR A 145 -11.78 2.28 -9.67
CA THR A 145 -10.32 2.17 -9.54
C THR A 145 -9.81 3.05 -8.40
N THR A 146 -10.33 4.27 -8.28
CA THR A 146 -9.94 5.21 -7.22
C THR A 146 -10.36 4.69 -5.84
N LEU A 147 -11.56 4.12 -5.72
CA LEU A 147 -12.04 3.49 -4.49
C LEU A 147 -11.22 2.24 -4.15
N ALA A 148 -10.96 1.38 -5.15
CA ALA A 148 -10.16 0.16 -4.95
C ALA A 148 -8.76 0.51 -4.43
N LEU A 149 -8.10 1.51 -5.02
CA LEU A 149 -6.80 1.99 -4.57
C LEU A 149 -6.85 2.51 -3.13
N GLY A 150 -7.80 3.36 -2.80
CA GLY A 150 -7.95 3.91 -1.45
C GLY A 150 -8.25 2.85 -0.39
N VAL A 151 -9.13 1.89 -0.68
CA VAL A 151 -9.54 0.83 0.26
C VAL A 151 -8.45 -0.23 0.45
N THR A 152 -7.64 -0.49 -0.57
CA THR A 152 -6.57 -1.51 -0.51
C THR A 152 -5.22 -0.97 -0.06
N LEU A 153 -5.06 0.36 0.05
CA LEU A 153 -3.86 1.00 0.58
C LEU A 153 -3.32 0.41 1.91
N PRO A 154 -4.18 -0.03 2.86
CA PRO A 154 -3.74 -0.67 4.10
C PRO A 154 -3.10 -2.07 3.94
N VAL A 155 -3.18 -2.73 2.79
CA VAL A 155 -2.72 -4.12 2.60
C VAL A 155 -1.25 -4.29 3.01
N PHE A 156 -0.34 -3.47 2.48
CA PHE A 156 1.09 -3.56 2.81
C PHE A 156 1.43 -3.07 4.23
N PRO A 157 0.86 -1.97 4.74
CA PRO A 157 0.96 -1.62 6.16
C PRO A 157 0.48 -2.75 7.09
N LEU A 158 -0.57 -3.49 6.73
CA LEU A 158 -1.05 -4.64 7.52
C LEU A 158 -0.08 -5.82 7.46
N LEU A 159 0.51 -6.11 6.30
CA LEU A 159 1.58 -7.10 6.17
C LEU A 159 2.79 -6.71 7.02
N ALA A 160 3.16 -5.42 7.02
CA ALA A 160 4.24 -4.88 7.85
C ALA A 160 3.94 -4.98 9.35
N LEU A 161 2.70 -4.69 9.76
CA LEU A 161 2.28 -4.88 11.15
C LEU A 161 2.42 -6.35 11.56
N GLY A 162 1.90 -7.28 10.75
CA GLY A 162 1.97 -8.72 11.01
C GLY A 162 3.40 -9.25 11.03
N LEU A 163 4.18 -9.04 9.97
CA LEU A 163 5.59 -9.43 9.90
C LEU A 163 6.41 -8.78 11.01
N GLY A 164 6.12 -7.53 11.36
CA GLY A 164 6.80 -6.82 12.42
C GLY A 164 6.57 -7.41 13.81
N THR A 165 5.41 -8.03 14.05
CA THR A 165 5.20 -8.81 15.28
C THR A 165 6.04 -10.08 15.34
N MET A 166 6.31 -10.70 14.18
CA MET A 166 7.07 -11.95 14.08
C MET A 166 8.58 -11.71 14.12
N LEU A 167 9.06 -10.75 13.32
CA LEU A 167 10.49 -10.46 13.13
C LEU A 167 11.09 -9.62 14.24
N ARG A 168 10.26 -8.84 14.97
CA ARG A 168 10.70 -7.95 16.07
C ARG A 168 11.84 -6.99 15.66
N SER A 169 11.89 -6.62 14.38
CA SER A 169 12.91 -5.74 13.81
C SER A 169 12.27 -4.78 12.83
N VAL A 170 12.35 -3.48 13.09
CA VAL A 170 11.81 -2.45 12.18
C VAL A 170 12.51 -2.54 10.82
N ALA A 171 13.84 -2.66 10.80
CA ALA A 171 14.63 -2.73 9.59
C ALA A 171 14.29 -4.00 8.78
N GLY A 172 14.28 -5.17 9.42
CA GLY A 172 13.97 -6.44 8.75
C GLY A 172 12.55 -6.49 8.20
N THR A 173 11.58 -5.96 8.95
CA THR A 173 10.18 -5.88 8.53
C THR A 173 10.00 -4.95 7.34
N THR A 174 10.57 -3.75 7.42
CA THR A 174 10.49 -2.77 6.33
C THR A 174 11.15 -3.34 5.08
N ALA A 175 12.37 -3.89 5.19
CA ALA A 175 13.07 -4.49 4.06
C ALA A 175 12.28 -5.63 3.41
N ALA A 176 11.70 -6.54 4.20
CA ALA A 176 10.92 -7.66 3.68
C ALA A 176 9.65 -7.21 2.93
N VAL A 177 8.91 -6.25 3.49
CA VAL A 177 7.68 -5.76 2.86
C VAL A 177 7.99 -4.91 1.63
N LEU A 178 9.02 -4.07 1.66
CA LEU A 178 9.43 -3.32 0.48
C LEU A 178 10.00 -4.22 -0.61
N ALA A 179 10.71 -5.30 -0.25
CA ALA A 179 11.14 -6.31 -1.22
C ALA A 179 9.92 -6.98 -1.88
N ALA A 180 8.92 -7.37 -1.09
CA ALA A 180 7.68 -7.93 -1.61
C ALA A 180 6.92 -6.93 -2.48
N LEU A 181 6.92 -5.64 -2.13
CA LEU A 181 6.25 -4.56 -2.86
C LEU A 181 6.96 -4.24 -4.19
N LEU A 182 8.27 -3.98 -4.15
CA LEU A 182 9.02 -3.35 -5.24
C LEU A 182 9.72 -4.34 -6.16
N LEU A 183 10.18 -5.49 -5.67
CA LEU A 183 10.91 -6.43 -6.52
C LEU A 183 10.06 -7.05 -7.62
N PRO A 184 8.81 -7.51 -7.38
CA PRO A 184 8.03 -8.18 -8.42
C PRO A 184 7.90 -7.38 -9.72
N PRO A 185 7.49 -6.09 -9.72
CA PRO A 185 7.42 -5.32 -10.96
C PRO A 185 8.80 -5.11 -11.59
N MET A 186 9.86 -4.89 -10.78
CA MET A 186 11.22 -4.66 -11.28
C MET A 186 11.82 -5.83 -12.05
N VAL A 187 11.51 -7.08 -11.66
CA VAL A 187 12.05 -8.28 -12.31
C VAL A 187 11.07 -8.93 -13.30
N SER A 188 9.82 -8.48 -13.34
CA SER A 188 8.76 -9.10 -14.15
C SER A 188 9.13 -9.23 -15.62
N THR A 189 9.69 -8.18 -16.22
CA THR A 189 10.10 -8.11 -17.63
C THR A 189 11.32 -8.96 -17.96
N LEU A 190 12.08 -9.41 -16.95
CA LEU A 190 13.25 -10.27 -17.11
C LEU A 190 12.89 -11.76 -17.03
N LEU A 191 11.65 -12.08 -16.62
CA LEU A 191 11.21 -13.43 -16.33
C LEU A 191 10.29 -13.96 -17.44
N PRO A 192 10.34 -15.28 -17.74
CA PRO A 192 9.43 -15.89 -18.69
C PRO A 192 7.97 -15.72 -18.30
N ASP A 193 7.07 -15.64 -19.28
CA ASP A 193 5.61 -15.54 -19.07
C ASP A 193 5.06 -16.63 -18.17
N SER A 194 5.67 -17.82 -18.16
CA SER A 194 5.28 -18.91 -17.28
C SER A 194 5.48 -18.55 -15.80
N VAL A 195 6.58 -17.87 -15.45
CA VAL A 195 6.86 -17.42 -14.09
C VAL A 195 5.95 -16.26 -13.72
N GLN A 196 5.70 -15.33 -14.64
CA GLN A 196 4.77 -14.24 -14.42
C GLN A 196 3.34 -14.76 -14.11
N ARG A 197 2.85 -15.69 -14.94
CA ARG A 197 1.53 -16.31 -14.81
C ARG A 197 1.37 -17.19 -13.58
N HIS A 198 2.38 -17.96 -13.19
CA HIS A 198 2.22 -18.96 -12.13
C HIS A 198 2.77 -18.52 -10.78
N VAL A 199 3.58 -17.45 -10.73
CA VAL A 199 4.24 -16.99 -9.50
C VAL A 199 3.92 -15.53 -9.24
N LEU A 200 4.34 -14.61 -10.11
CA LEU A 200 4.33 -13.18 -9.81
C LEU A 200 2.91 -12.62 -9.62
N ARG A 201 1.94 -13.07 -10.43
CA ARG A 201 0.54 -12.62 -10.28
C ARG A 201 -0.07 -12.98 -8.92
N TYR A 202 0.45 -14.01 -8.25
CA TYR A 202 -0.03 -14.46 -6.94
C TYR A 202 0.74 -13.83 -5.77
N LEU A 203 1.79 -13.05 -6.05
CA LEU A 203 2.46 -12.25 -5.01
C LEU A 203 1.56 -11.10 -4.56
N PRO A 204 1.75 -10.56 -3.34
CA PRO A 204 0.94 -9.45 -2.84
C PRO A 204 0.87 -8.26 -3.81
N THR A 205 1.98 -7.87 -4.44
CA THR A 205 1.98 -6.77 -5.42
C THR A 205 1.21 -7.13 -6.68
N GLY A 206 1.47 -8.29 -7.29
CA GLY A 206 0.77 -8.68 -8.51
C GLY A 206 -0.74 -8.79 -8.31
N ALA A 207 -1.18 -9.32 -7.16
CA ALA A 207 -2.60 -9.33 -6.81
C ALA A 207 -3.14 -7.91 -6.58
N TRP A 208 -2.41 -7.06 -5.86
CA TRP A 208 -2.83 -5.67 -5.63
C TRP A 208 -2.96 -4.85 -6.92
N ASP A 209 -2.00 -4.97 -7.84
CA ASP A 209 -2.02 -4.30 -9.14
C ASP A 209 -3.26 -4.68 -9.95
N ASN A 210 -3.70 -5.94 -9.89
CA ASN A 210 -4.93 -6.39 -10.54
C ASN A 210 -6.20 -5.84 -9.86
N VAL A 211 -6.22 -5.71 -8.53
CA VAL A 211 -7.37 -5.13 -7.81
C VAL A 211 -7.57 -3.65 -8.16
N VAL A 212 -6.48 -2.90 -8.32
CA VAL A 212 -6.53 -1.46 -8.64
C VAL A 212 -6.62 -1.18 -10.14
N GLY A 213 -6.60 -2.22 -10.99
CA GLY A 213 -6.69 -2.10 -12.44
C GLY A 213 -5.41 -1.59 -13.10
N ALA A 214 -4.25 -1.76 -12.46
CA ALA A 214 -2.94 -1.36 -13.00
C ALA A 214 -2.33 -2.40 -13.95
N THR A 215 -2.94 -3.58 -14.08
CA THR A 215 -2.46 -4.65 -14.96
C THR A 215 -3.34 -4.75 -16.21
N ALA A 216 -2.75 -4.50 -17.37
CA ALA A 216 -3.42 -4.61 -18.67
C ALA A 216 -4.02 -6.02 -18.88
N ALA A 217 -5.17 -6.10 -19.56
CA ALA A 217 -5.89 -7.36 -19.77
C ALA A 217 -5.09 -8.41 -20.55
N GLU A 218 -4.20 -7.97 -21.44
CA GLU A 218 -3.35 -8.84 -22.27
C GLU A 218 -2.09 -9.32 -21.53
N SER A 219 -1.81 -8.77 -20.34
CA SER A 219 -0.60 -9.09 -19.58
C SER A 219 -0.62 -10.52 -19.05
N PRO A 220 0.51 -11.25 -19.07
CA PRO A 220 0.66 -12.52 -18.35
C PRO A 220 0.40 -12.41 -16.84
N LEU A 221 0.50 -11.20 -16.28
CA LEU A 221 0.21 -10.91 -14.87
C LEU A 221 -1.29 -10.71 -14.60
N HIS A 222 -2.12 -10.63 -15.64
CA HIS A 222 -3.54 -10.34 -15.49
C HIS A 222 -4.26 -11.44 -14.71
N MET A 223 -5.14 -11.01 -13.80
CA MET A 223 -5.98 -11.83 -12.96
C MET A 223 -7.29 -11.07 -12.70
N ASP A 224 -8.41 -11.80 -12.69
CA ASP A 224 -9.70 -11.23 -12.32
C ASP A 224 -9.61 -10.47 -10.97
N PRO A 225 -10.16 -9.25 -10.84
CA PRO A 225 -10.03 -8.45 -9.63
C PRO A 225 -10.56 -9.14 -8.37
N TRP A 226 -11.57 -10.00 -8.46
CA TRP A 226 -12.09 -10.74 -7.30
C TRP A 226 -11.17 -11.90 -6.92
N ALA A 227 -10.62 -12.60 -7.90
CA ALA A 227 -9.57 -13.59 -7.65
C ALA A 227 -8.34 -12.93 -7.01
N ALA A 228 -7.98 -11.74 -7.46
CA ALA A 228 -6.89 -10.94 -6.91
C ALA A 228 -7.15 -10.52 -5.44
N LEU A 229 -8.37 -10.07 -5.12
CA LEU A 229 -8.79 -9.82 -3.74
C LEU A 229 -8.72 -11.08 -2.86
N ALA A 230 -9.10 -12.26 -3.38
CA ALA A 230 -8.98 -13.52 -2.66
C ALA A 230 -7.51 -13.86 -2.34
N VAL A 231 -6.60 -13.58 -3.27
CA VAL A 231 -5.15 -13.77 -3.05
C VAL A 231 -4.63 -12.82 -1.97
N LEU A 232 -4.98 -11.54 -2.01
CA LEU A 232 -4.56 -10.56 -0.99
C LEU A 232 -5.08 -10.92 0.40
N THR A 233 -6.36 -11.29 0.49
CA THR A 233 -6.96 -11.72 1.75
C THR A 233 -6.33 -13.01 2.26
N GLY A 234 -5.96 -13.94 1.38
CA GLY A 234 -5.18 -15.13 1.72
C GLY A 234 -3.80 -14.80 2.32
N TRP A 235 -3.06 -13.87 1.72
CA TRP A 235 -1.78 -13.40 2.25
C TRP A 235 -1.91 -12.72 3.61
N LEU A 236 -2.92 -11.86 3.77
CA LEU A 236 -3.22 -11.25 5.06
C LEU A 236 -3.59 -12.32 6.09
N ALA A 237 -4.49 -13.26 5.77
CA ALA A 237 -4.88 -14.33 6.68
C ALA A 237 -3.69 -15.19 7.11
N LEU A 238 -2.79 -15.53 6.17
CA LEU A 238 -1.56 -16.29 6.46
C LEU A 238 -0.64 -15.51 7.41
N CYS A 239 -0.36 -14.24 7.08
CA CYS A 239 0.51 -13.38 7.88
C CYS A 239 -0.04 -13.17 9.30
N TRP A 240 -1.34 -12.91 9.40
CA TRP A 240 -2.03 -12.71 10.67
C TRP A 240 -2.11 -13.99 11.50
N GLY A 241 -2.39 -15.14 10.87
CA GLY A 241 -2.36 -16.44 11.54
C GLY A 241 -0.98 -16.77 12.10
N ALA A 242 0.09 -16.49 11.33
CA ALA A 242 1.47 -16.68 11.77
C ALA A 242 1.86 -15.72 12.91
N ALA A 243 1.45 -14.45 12.84
CA ALA A 243 1.64 -13.46 13.89
C ALA A 243 0.98 -13.88 15.22
N LEU A 244 -0.29 -14.28 15.18
CA LEU A 244 -1.03 -14.75 16.35
C LEU A 244 -0.41 -16.01 16.95
N ARG A 245 0.01 -16.98 16.11
CA ARG A 245 0.69 -18.20 16.56
C ARG A 245 2.02 -17.89 17.25
N THR A 246 2.78 -16.93 16.73
CA THR A 246 4.06 -16.51 17.32
C THR A 246 3.85 -15.89 18.69
N LEU A 247 2.83 -15.03 18.85
CA LEU A 247 2.47 -14.45 20.14
C LEU A 247 2.14 -15.53 21.18
N HIS A 248 1.29 -16.49 20.82
CA HIS A 248 0.89 -17.59 21.72
C HIS A 248 2.07 -18.48 22.14
N ARG A 249 3.03 -18.74 21.25
CA ARG A 249 4.19 -19.60 21.57
C ARG A 249 5.20 -18.94 22.49
N THR A 250 5.30 -17.62 22.48
CA THR A 250 6.22 -16.87 23.35
C THR A 250 5.64 -16.54 24.72
N ASP A 251 4.42 -17.01 24.99
CA ASP A 251 3.74 -16.90 26.29
C ASP A 251 3.93 -18.15 27.18
N ILE A 252 4.59 -19.19 26.68
CA ILE A 252 5.00 -20.42 27.42
C ILE A 252 6.50 -20.32 27.72
#